data_AF-A0A433U6K3-F1
#
_entry.id   AF-A0A433U6K3-F1
#
_cell.length_a   1.000
_cell.length_b   1.000
_cell.length_c   1.000
_cell.angle_alpha   90.00
_cell.angle_beta   90.00
_cell.angle_gamma   90.00
#
_symmetry.space_group_name_H-M   'P 1'
#
loop_
_entity.id
_entity.type
_entity.pdbx_description
1 polymer ?
#
loop_
_entity_poly.entity_id
_entity_poly.type
_entity_poly.pdbx_seq_one_letter_code
_entity_poly.pdbx_strand_id
1 'polypeptide(L)'
;MSNPFFPSTLPKVGDPLWFNVDKPTDDENELSHLEKKHQAWMDAIAQKDSNIVPIGKSSEHLEEEEEEEDEEECEEEEESDTNDDPDTDMMDERDSNDEASS
;
A
#
# COMPACT_ATOMS: atom_id res chain seq x y z
N MET A 1 -41.39 15.41 48.02
CA MET A 1 -40.09 15.07 48.62
C MET A 1 -39.15 14.73 47.48
N SER A 2 -38.04 15.45 47.32
CA SER A 2 -37.04 15.17 46.27
C SER A 2 -36.05 14.13 46.79
N ASN A 3 -35.99 12.97 46.14
CA ASN A 3 -34.95 11.99 46.46
C ASN A 3 -33.58 12.50 45.98
N PRO A 4 -32.53 12.42 46.81
CA PRO A 4 -31.18 12.73 46.35
C PRO A 4 -30.74 11.67 45.34
N PHE A 5 -30.26 12.12 44.18
CA PHE A 5 -29.63 11.24 43.20
C PHE A 5 -28.26 10.82 43.70
N PHE A 6 -28.00 9.50 43.69
CA PHE A 6 -26.68 8.95 43.98
C PHE A 6 -25.96 8.63 42.66
N PRO A 7 -24.64 8.86 42.58
CA PRO A 7 -23.86 8.51 41.40
C PRO A 7 -23.72 6.99 41.25
N SER A 8 -23.52 6.55 40.00
CA SER A 8 -23.29 5.14 39.67
C SER A 8 -21.91 4.69 40.14
N THR A 9 -21.83 3.47 40.71
CA THR A 9 -20.60 2.79 41.14
C THR A 9 -20.17 1.69 40.16
N LEU A 10 -20.86 1.56 39.03
CA LEU A 10 -20.53 0.55 38.02
C LEU A 10 -19.24 0.94 37.28
N PRO A 11 -18.43 -0.06 36.88
CA PRO A 11 -17.27 0.17 36.02
C PRO A 11 -17.66 0.87 34.71
N LYS A 12 -16.71 1.60 34.14
CA LYS A 12 -16.89 2.21 32.82
C LYS A 12 -17.01 1.10 31.77
N VAL A 13 -17.93 1.30 30.82
CA VAL A 13 -18.19 0.33 29.75
C VAL A 13 -17.01 0.23 28.77
N GLY A 14 -16.24 1.30 28.58
CA GLY A 14 -14.97 1.29 27.86
C GLY A 14 -13.83 1.64 28.79
N ASP A 15 -12.76 0.84 28.74
CA ASP A 15 -11.53 1.10 29.49
C ASP A 15 -10.35 1.14 28.50
N PRO A 16 -9.51 2.18 28.55
CA PRO A 16 -8.27 2.25 27.79
C PRO A 16 -7.33 1.05 28.05
N LEU A 17 -7.50 0.28 29.12
CA LEU A 17 -6.68 -0.90 29.36
C LEU A 17 -6.95 -2.02 28.33
N TRP A 18 -8.17 -2.12 27.81
CA TRP A 18 -8.59 -3.19 26.89
C TRP A 18 -9.32 -2.68 25.63
N PHE A 19 -9.54 -1.37 25.53
CA PHE A 19 -10.17 -0.72 24.39
C PHE A 19 -9.48 0.62 24.09
N ASN A 20 -8.44 0.56 23.24
CA ASN A 20 -7.77 1.74 22.69
C ASN A 20 -8.03 1.81 21.18
N VAL A 21 -8.93 2.72 20.79
CA VAL A 21 -9.26 2.95 19.37
C VAL A 21 -8.24 3.89 18.72
N ASP A 22 -7.76 4.88 19.48
CA ASP A 22 -6.90 5.94 18.97
C ASP A 22 -5.56 5.90 19.69
N LYS A 23 -4.77 4.87 19.38
CA LYS A 23 -3.42 4.77 19.90
C LYS A 23 -2.55 5.64 18.99
N PRO A 24 -1.92 6.72 19.52
CA PRO A 24 -1.03 7.54 18.71
C PRO A 24 0.10 6.66 18.20
N THR A 25 0.14 6.50 16.88
CA THR A 25 1.12 5.70 16.15
C THR A 25 1.77 6.59 15.10
N ASP A 26 3.03 6.30 14.77
CA ASP A 26 3.77 7.02 13.72
C ASP A 26 3.58 6.28 12.40
N ASP A 27 2.51 6.63 11.69
CA ASP A 27 2.08 5.96 10.47
C ASP A 27 3.14 6.07 9.35
N GLU A 28 3.86 7.20 9.28
CA GLU A 28 4.92 7.44 8.30
C GLU A 28 6.09 6.48 8.49
N ASN A 29 6.50 6.25 9.74
CA ASN A 29 7.56 5.29 10.05
C ASN A 29 7.12 3.84 9.76
N GLU A 30 5.87 3.48 10.06
CA GLU A 30 5.33 2.16 9.72
C GLU A 30 5.32 1.95 8.20
N LEU A 31 4.82 2.93 7.45
CA LEU A 31 4.77 2.88 6.00
C LEU A 31 6.17 2.75 5.39
N SER A 32 7.11 3.61 5.80
CA SER A 32 8.50 3.55 5.32
C SER A 32 9.16 2.20 5.61
N HIS A 33 8.85 1.59 6.76
CA HIS A 33 9.36 0.27 7.11
C HIS A 33 8.81 -0.82 6.17
N LEU A 34 7.52 -0.77 5.87
CA LEU A 34 6.85 -1.71 4.97
C LEU A 34 7.39 -1.59 3.54
N GLU A 35 7.57 -0.38 3.05
CA GLU A 35 8.13 -0.11 1.72
C GLU A 35 9.56 -0.64 1.59
N LYS A 36 10.43 -0.36 2.57
CA LYS A 36 11.80 -0.88 2.60
C LYS A 36 11.84 -2.40 2.59
N LYS A 37 10.96 -3.03 3.37
CA LYS A 37 10.84 -4.49 3.39
C LYS A 37 10.40 -5.03 2.04
N HIS A 38 9.45 -4.37 1.37
CA HIS A 38 9.01 -4.74 0.04
C HIS A 38 10.13 -4.59 -0.99
N GLN A 39 10.88 -3.49 -0.95
CA GLN A 39 12.02 -3.27 -1.84
C GLN A 39 13.09 -4.36 -1.64
N ALA A 40 13.47 -4.64 -0.39
CA ALA A 40 14.42 -5.71 -0.10
C ALA A 40 13.95 -7.09 -0.58
N TRP A 41 12.63 -7.33 -0.58
CA TRP A 41 12.06 -8.56 -1.13
C TRP A 41 12.15 -8.61 -2.66
N MET A 42 11.88 -7.50 -3.36
CA MET A 42 12.09 -7.39 -4.80
C MET A 42 13.56 -7.62 -5.17
N ASP A 43 14.49 -6.97 -4.47
CA ASP A 43 15.92 -7.10 -4.73
C ASP A 43 16.39 -8.55 -4.53
N ALA A 44 15.90 -9.22 -3.49
CA ALA A 44 16.20 -10.63 -3.22
C ALA A 44 15.66 -11.56 -4.31
N ILE A 45 14.54 -11.23 -4.97
CA ILE A 45 14.05 -11.99 -6.12
C ILE A 45 14.92 -11.73 -7.35
N ALA A 46 15.22 -10.46 -7.63
CA ALA A 46 15.99 -10.06 -8.81
C ALA A 46 17.41 -10.63 -8.78
N GLN A 47 18.04 -10.63 -7.60
CA GLN A 47 19.40 -11.13 -7.41
C GLN A 47 19.45 -12.63 -7.10
N LYS A 48 18.31 -13.31 -7.11
CA LYS A 48 18.26 -14.72 -6.77
C LYS A 48 19.10 -15.52 -7.76
N ASP A 49 20.13 -16.20 -7.24
CA ASP A 49 21.00 -17.10 -8.00
C ASP A 49 21.77 -16.40 -9.16
N SER A 50 21.86 -15.06 -9.15
CA SER A 50 22.54 -14.27 -10.19
C SER A 50 24.04 -14.54 -10.25
N ASN A 51 24.63 -14.98 -9.13
CA ASN A 51 26.04 -15.33 -9.02
C ASN A 51 26.37 -16.78 -9.44
N ILE A 52 25.40 -17.55 -9.96
CA ILE A 52 25.63 -18.91 -10.43
C ILE A 52 26.12 -18.87 -11.88
N VAL A 53 27.38 -19.26 -12.08
CA VAL A 53 27.94 -19.40 -13.44
C VAL A 53 27.26 -20.56 -14.17
N PRO A 54 26.69 -20.34 -15.37
CA PRO A 54 26.07 -21.39 -16.16
C PRO A 54 27.03 -22.51 -16.52
N ILE A 55 26.53 -23.75 -16.59
CA ILE A 55 27.33 -24.91 -16.98
C ILE A 55 27.92 -24.68 -18.38
N GLY A 56 29.25 -24.76 -18.49
CA GLY A 56 29.97 -24.57 -19.76
C GLY A 56 30.48 -23.15 -20.00
N LYS A 57 30.23 -22.20 -19.08
CA LYS A 57 30.88 -20.89 -19.06
C LYS A 57 31.98 -20.89 -17.97
N SER A 58 33.17 -20.36 -18.27
CA SER A 58 34.22 -20.10 -17.27
C SER A 58 34.07 -18.68 -16.72
N SER A 59 34.40 -18.47 -15.44
CA SER A 59 34.27 -17.16 -14.77
C SER A 59 35.11 -16.06 -15.43
N GLU A 60 36.19 -16.43 -16.12
CA GLU A 60 37.09 -15.53 -16.85
C GLU A 60 36.39 -14.73 -17.97
N HIS A 61 35.25 -15.19 -18.48
CA HIS A 61 34.51 -14.48 -19.54
C HIS A 61 33.58 -13.37 -19.01
N LEU A 62 33.28 -13.35 -17.71
CA LEU A 62 32.37 -12.35 -17.11
C LEU A 62 33.07 -11.02 -16.78
N GLU A 63 34.40 -11.02 -16.66
CA GLU A 63 35.18 -9.80 -16.38
C GLU A 63 35.37 -8.90 -17.62
N GLU A 64 35.12 -9.40 -18.83
CA GLU A 64 35.26 -8.65 -20.10
C GLU A 64 33.97 -7.95 -20.56
N GLU A 65 32.80 -8.27 -19.98
CA GLU A 65 31.50 -7.71 -20.40
C GLU A 65 31.05 -6.47 -19.57
N GLU A 66 31.82 -6.01 -18.58
CA GLU A 66 31.47 -4.83 -17.75
C GLU A 66 31.78 -3.45 -18.39
N GLU A 67 32.15 -3.38 -19.67
CA GLU A 67 32.50 -2.12 -20.37
C GLU A 67 31.40 -1.53 -21.29
N GLU A 68 30.12 -1.88 -21.09
CA GLU A 68 29.02 -1.21 -21.81
C GLU A 68 28.19 -0.37 -20.82
N GLU A 69 28.70 0.84 -20.51
CA GLU A 69 27.89 1.92 -19.92
C GLU A 69 26.84 2.36 -20.96
N ASP A 70 25.66 1.73 -20.94
CA ASP A 70 24.48 2.21 -21.66
C ASP A 70 24.03 3.52 -20.98
N GLU A 71 24.50 4.65 -21.51
CA GLU A 71 23.95 5.99 -21.23
C GLU A 71 22.53 6.08 -21.81
N GLU A 72 21.56 5.46 -21.14
CA GLU A 72 20.14 5.63 -21.45
C GLU A 72 19.71 7.05 -21.06
N GLU A 73 19.76 7.97 -22.01
CA GLU A 73 19.19 9.31 -21.91
C GLU A 73 17.68 9.17 -21.66
N CYS A 74 17.27 9.31 -20.40
CA CYS A 74 15.88 9.38 -20.01
C CYS A 74 15.27 10.65 -20.62
N GLU A 75 14.67 10.55 -21.79
CA GLU A 75 13.75 11.56 -22.30
C GLU A 75 12.55 11.61 -21.34
N GLU A 76 12.45 12.70 -20.57
CA GLU A 76 11.27 12.99 -19.76
C GLU A 76 10.11 13.32 -20.70
N GLU A 77 9.29 12.31 -21.01
CA GLU A 77 7.97 12.49 -21.63
C GLU A 77 7.07 13.21 -20.61
N GLU A 78 7.04 14.54 -20.67
CA GLU A 78 6.04 15.37 -19.99
C GLU A 78 4.66 15.11 -20.61
N GLU A 79 3.96 14.10 -20.09
CA GLU A 79 2.56 13.82 -20.38
C GLU A 79 1.67 14.86 -19.64
N SER A 80 1.73 16.12 -20.08
CA SER A 80 0.78 17.15 -19.66
C SER A 80 -0.56 16.95 -20.40
N ASP A 81 -1.40 16.04 -19.92
CA ASP A 81 -2.82 16.00 -20.35
C ASP A 81 -3.73 16.64 -19.29
N THR A 82 -3.85 17.96 -19.39
CA THR A 82 -4.91 18.73 -18.73
C THR A 82 -6.20 18.57 -19.53
N ASN A 83 -6.96 17.50 -19.27
CA ASN A 83 -8.37 17.40 -19.67
C ASN A 83 -9.26 17.57 -18.42
N ASP A 84 -9.41 18.83 -18.05
CA ASP A 84 -10.49 19.34 -17.20
C ASP A 84 -11.78 19.39 -18.04
N ASP A 85 -12.72 18.45 -17.82
CA ASP A 85 -14.15 18.76 -17.98
C ASP A 85 -15.00 17.97 -16.96
N PRO A 86 -15.65 18.66 -16.00
CA PRO A 86 -16.59 18.07 -15.05
C PRO A 86 -18.00 17.85 -15.64
N ASP A 87 -18.59 16.71 -15.27
CA ASP A 87 -20.04 16.48 -15.22
C ASP A 87 -20.78 16.24 -16.56
N THR A 88 -20.81 14.98 -17.03
CA THR A 88 -21.89 14.48 -17.91
C THR A 88 -22.24 13.00 -17.62
N ASP A 89 -23.43 12.82 -17.05
CA ASP A 89 -24.40 11.77 -17.43
C ASP A 89 -24.17 10.29 -17.01
N MET A 90 -24.15 10.01 -15.70
CA MET A 90 -24.52 8.68 -15.18
C MET A 90 -25.68 8.73 -14.16
N MET A 91 -26.63 9.65 -14.39
CA MET A 91 -27.98 9.52 -13.83
C MET A 91 -28.86 8.70 -14.78
N ASP A 92 -29.72 7.89 -14.16
CA ASP A 92 -30.78 7.03 -14.69
C ASP A 92 -30.31 5.64 -15.19
N GLU A 93 -30.92 4.50 -14.84
CA GLU A 93 -32.31 4.27 -14.46
C GLU A 93 -32.44 2.84 -13.89
N ARG A 94 -33.21 2.68 -12.81
CA ARG A 94 -33.97 1.47 -12.40
C ARG A 94 -33.40 0.07 -12.65
N ASP A 95 -33.24 -0.68 -11.55
CA ASP A 95 -34.12 -1.85 -11.35
C ASP A 95 -34.45 -2.04 -9.87
N SER A 96 -35.46 -1.30 -9.41
CA SER A 96 -36.22 -1.64 -8.21
C SER A 96 -37.47 -2.38 -8.65
N ASN A 97 -37.37 -3.70 -8.84
CA ASN A 97 -38.54 -4.58 -8.87
C ASN A 97 -38.15 -6.05 -8.59
N ASP A 98 -38.30 -6.48 -7.33
CA ASP A 98 -39.14 -7.66 -7.05
C ASP A 98 -39.62 -7.63 -5.59
N GLU A 99 -40.79 -7.02 -5.40
CA GLU A 99 -41.66 -7.33 -4.26
C GLU A 99 -42.49 -8.56 -4.63
N ALA A 100 -42.56 -9.51 -3.69
CA ALA A 100 -43.55 -10.59 -3.57
C ALA A 100 -43.39 -11.84 -4.47
N SER A 101 -42.85 -12.90 -3.87
CA SER A 101 -43.45 -14.24 -3.97
C SER A 101 -43.15 -15.13 -2.76
N SER A 102 -44.25 -15.63 -2.17
CA SER A 102 -44.44 -16.60 -1.05
C SER A 102 -44.38 -16.09 0.39
#